data_AF-A0A0K2T2Q8-F1
#
_entry.id   AF-A0A0K2T2Q8-F1
#
_cell.length_a   1.000
_cell.length_b   1.000
_cell.length_c   1.000
_cell.angle_alpha   90.00
_cell.angle_beta   90.00
_cell.angle_gamma   90.00
#
_symmetry.space_group_name_H-M   'P 1'
#
loop_
_entity.id
_entity.type
_entity.pdbx_description
1 polymer ?
#
loop_
_entity_poly.entity_id
_entity_poly.type
_entity_poly.pdbx_seq_one_letter_code
_entity_poly.pdbx_strand_id
1 'polypeptide(L)'
;MAGPPMKIVFIQNAEDYIPLKITTAKQFHLHEEDQSEEVLTKIQNLGIIEPEPSVTKWCSPSMMVPKSNGRGIRLVTDFRSLNPYVSHPIHTFPSVKDIVQSVPNESKVFCTLDCKIGYFQIENRMAEESRALITLNKARGKFRYCRAPMGLCSSNDKICPRTDAVLCGIKNVMNIVNDILISGGNEDEVLQKVEEVLRRCEKNNIT
;
A
#
# COMPACT_ATOMS: atom_id res chain seq x y z
N MET A 1 -10.71 0.01 10.32
CA MET A 1 -10.08 -1.13 11.01
C MET A 1 -9.43 -0.69 12.31
N ALA A 2 -9.99 -1.09 13.45
CA ALA A 2 -9.39 -0.84 14.76
C ALA A 2 -8.15 -1.71 14.97
N GLY A 3 -7.01 -1.08 15.25
CA GLY A 3 -5.79 -1.75 15.69
C GLY A 3 -4.74 -0.72 16.08
N PRO A 4 -3.66 -1.12 16.77
CA PRO A 4 -2.64 -0.17 17.19
C PRO A 4 -2.00 0.51 15.97
N PRO A 5 -1.57 1.78 16.10
CA PRO A 5 -0.81 2.48 15.08
C PRO A 5 0.35 1.63 14.56
N MET A 6 0.61 1.70 13.26
CA MET A 6 1.74 0.99 12.67
C MET A 6 3.04 1.68 13.09
N LYS A 7 3.93 0.91 13.72
CA LYS A 7 5.25 1.37 14.15
C LYS A 7 6.32 0.75 13.27
N ILE A 8 7.28 1.56 12.86
CA ILE A 8 8.52 1.10 12.22
C ILE A 8 9.50 0.79 13.35
N VAL A 9 9.99 -0.44 13.35
CA VAL A 9 11.03 -0.90 14.28
C VAL A 9 12.26 -1.18 13.44
N PHE A 10 13.44 -0.74 13.88
CA PHE A 10 14.68 -1.08 13.20
C PHE A 10 15.24 -2.42 13.69
N ILE A 11 16.01 -3.09 12.84
CA ILE A 11 16.74 -4.31 13.20
C ILE A 11 17.72 -3.98 14.34
N GLN A 12 17.77 -4.82 15.40
CA GLN A 12 18.68 -4.61 16.52
C GLN A 12 20.15 -4.60 16.04
N ASN A 13 20.98 -3.78 16.68
CA ASN A 13 22.40 -3.50 16.35
C ASN A 13 22.65 -2.63 15.11
N ALA A 14 21.64 -1.92 14.61
CA ALA A 14 21.83 -0.92 13.58
C ALA A 14 22.40 0.40 14.15
N GLU A 15 23.50 0.39 14.89
CA GLU A 15 24.16 1.64 15.34
C GLU A 15 24.69 2.47 14.16
N ASP A 16 24.76 1.88 12.96
CA ASP A 16 25.25 2.47 11.71
C ASP A 16 24.17 2.69 10.64
N TYR A 17 22.92 3.02 10.99
CA TYR A 17 21.98 3.44 9.94
C TYR A 17 22.48 4.72 9.26
N ILE A 18 22.70 4.66 7.96
CA ILE A 18 23.03 5.83 7.13
C ILE A 18 21.72 6.36 6.56
N PRO A 19 21.13 7.42 7.15
CA PRO A 19 19.86 7.92 6.67
C PRO A 19 20.04 8.58 5.30
N LEU A 20 19.19 8.23 4.35
CA LEU A 20 19.10 9.00 3.12
C LEU A 20 18.38 10.30 3.41
N LYS A 21 19.07 11.42 3.24
CA LYS A 21 18.52 12.77 3.39
C LYS A 21 18.72 13.57 2.11
N ILE A 22 17.77 13.47 1.20
CA ILE A 22 17.83 14.31 0.00
C ILE A 22 17.46 15.75 0.34
N THR A 23 18.19 16.70 -0.24
CA THR A 23 17.93 18.14 -0.09
C THR A 23 17.16 18.71 -1.27
N THR A 24 17.23 18.06 -2.43
CA THR A 24 16.61 18.52 -3.67
C THR A 24 15.38 17.69 -4.00
N ALA A 25 14.25 18.35 -4.21
CA ALA A 25 13.03 17.70 -4.69
C ALA A 25 13.11 17.45 -6.21
N LYS A 26 12.63 16.28 -6.65
CA LYS A 26 12.31 16.09 -8.07
C LYS A 26 11.13 16.99 -8.42
N GLN A 27 11.30 17.85 -9.43
CA GLN A 27 10.24 18.72 -9.93
C GLN A 27 9.14 17.91 -10.62
N PHE A 28 7.99 18.54 -10.86
CA PHE A 28 7.00 17.96 -11.76
C PHE A 28 7.48 18.08 -13.21
N HIS A 29 7.07 17.16 -14.06
CA HIS A 29 7.15 17.39 -15.49
C HIS A 29 6.16 18.51 -15.84
N LEU A 30 6.56 19.45 -16.70
CA LEU A 30 5.75 20.64 -16.99
C LEU A 30 4.31 20.30 -17.43
N HIS A 31 4.16 19.25 -18.24
CA HIS A 31 2.84 18.80 -18.73
C HIS A 31 1.99 18.07 -17.69
N GLU A 32 2.56 17.71 -16.54
CA GLU A 32 1.88 16.99 -15.44
C GLU A 32 1.71 17.86 -14.19
N GLU A 33 2.12 19.14 -14.22
CA GLU A 33 2.18 19.99 -13.03
C GLU A 33 0.82 20.13 -12.34
N ASP A 34 -0.21 20.57 -13.06
CA ASP A 34 -1.57 20.73 -12.52
C ASP A 34 -2.12 19.42 -11.93
N GLN A 35 -1.94 18.33 -12.65
CA GLN A 35 -2.39 17.01 -12.20
C GLN A 35 -1.62 16.55 -10.95
N SER A 36 -0.35 16.91 -10.86
CA SER A 36 0.50 16.53 -9.74
C SER A 36 0.12 17.29 -8.47
N GLU A 37 -0.19 18.58 -8.60
CA GLU A 37 -0.71 19.40 -7.52
C GLU A 37 -2.07 18.90 -7.04
N GLU A 38 -2.97 18.52 -7.96
CA GLU A 38 -4.27 17.95 -7.62
C GLU A 38 -4.08 16.67 -6.79
N VAL A 39 -3.19 15.77 -7.22
CA VAL A 39 -2.91 14.54 -6.49
C VAL A 39 -2.32 14.82 -5.12
N LEU A 40 -1.33 15.71 -4.98
CA LEU A 40 -0.75 16.08 -3.69
C LEU A 40 -1.80 16.67 -2.74
N THR A 41 -2.58 17.64 -3.23
CA THR A 41 -3.64 18.29 -2.46
C THR A 41 -4.67 17.27 -2.01
N LYS A 42 -5.07 16.35 -2.90
CA LYS A 42 -6.03 15.29 -2.58
C LYS A 42 -5.51 14.37 -1.49
N ILE A 43 -4.28 13.88 -1.58
CA ILE A 43 -3.74 12.96 -0.56
C ILE A 43 -3.48 13.67 0.77
N GLN A 44 -3.17 14.96 0.76
CA GLN A 44 -3.07 15.78 1.97
C GLN A 44 -4.45 15.97 2.63
N ASN A 45 -5.49 16.31 1.85
CA ASN A 45 -6.86 16.44 2.33
C ASN A 45 -7.43 15.13 2.89
N LEU A 46 -7.01 13.98 2.34
CA LEU A 46 -7.34 12.65 2.87
C LEU A 46 -6.57 12.28 4.14
N GLY A 47 -5.65 13.14 4.60
CA GLY A 47 -4.80 12.90 5.76
C GLY A 47 -3.84 11.72 5.57
N ILE A 48 -3.41 11.47 4.33
CA ILE A 48 -2.42 10.44 3.99
C ILE A 48 -1.01 10.97 4.24
N ILE A 49 -0.79 12.23 3.92
CA ILE A 49 0.44 12.97 4.19
C ILE A 49 0.13 14.28 4.89
N GLU A 50 1.11 14.80 5.62
CA GLU A 50 1.08 16.14 6.21
C GLU A 50 2.46 16.80 6.08
N PRO A 51 2.57 18.14 6.15
CA PRO A 51 3.88 18.81 6.19
C PRO A 51 4.73 18.26 7.33
N GLU A 52 6.02 18.04 7.11
CA GLU A 52 6.93 17.62 8.18
C GLU A 52 7.27 18.82 9.08
N PRO A 53 6.80 18.86 10.34
CA PRO A 53 6.99 20.02 11.21
C PRO A 53 8.39 20.11 11.82
N SER A 54 9.17 19.02 11.78
CA SER A 54 10.38 18.88 12.59
C SER A 54 11.63 18.57 11.77
N VAL A 55 12.79 18.61 12.43
CA VAL A 55 14.04 18.17 11.82
C VAL A 55 13.98 16.65 11.64
N THR A 56 13.94 16.22 10.39
CA THR A 56 14.04 14.79 10.06
C THR A 56 15.46 14.39 9.64
N LYS A 57 15.84 13.17 10.02
CA LYS A 57 17.06 12.50 9.56
C LYS A 57 16.83 11.81 8.22
N TRP A 58 15.63 11.29 7.97
CA TRP A 58 15.27 10.57 6.76
C TRP A 58 14.48 11.48 5.82
N CYS A 59 14.80 11.46 4.55
CA CYS A 59 14.06 12.16 3.53
C CYS A 59 14.21 11.40 2.21
N SER A 60 13.19 10.62 1.87
CA SER A 60 13.17 9.78 0.67
C SER A 60 12.80 10.59 -0.58
N PRO A 61 13.42 10.27 -1.74
CA PRO A 61 12.98 10.81 -3.01
C PRO A 61 11.57 10.36 -3.34
N SER A 62 10.77 11.30 -3.83
CA SER A 62 9.44 11.03 -4.34
C SER A 62 9.28 11.56 -5.76
N MET A 63 8.44 10.89 -6.54
CA MET A 63 8.15 11.24 -7.92
C MET A 63 6.70 10.93 -8.28
N MET A 64 6.21 11.65 -9.29
CA MET A 64 4.93 11.32 -9.90
C MET A 64 5.18 10.29 -11.00
N VAL A 65 4.34 9.26 -11.03
CA VAL A 65 4.45 8.16 -12.00
C VAL A 65 3.08 7.98 -12.66
N PRO A 66 3.01 7.94 -14.00
CA PRO A 66 1.78 7.60 -14.71
C PRO A 66 1.22 6.25 -14.27
N LYS A 67 -0.10 6.15 -14.14
CA LYS A 67 -0.77 4.86 -13.93
C LYS A 67 -0.73 4.04 -15.22
N SER A 68 -0.61 2.72 -15.08
CA SER A 68 -0.55 1.79 -16.21
C SER A 68 -1.80 1.82 -17.10
N ASN A 69 -2.96 2.20 -16.55
CA ASN A 69 -4.20 2.36 -17.29
C ASN A 69 -4.28 3.65 -18.14
N GLY A 70 -3.19 4.43 -18.21
CA GLY A 70 -3.09 5.68 -18.96
C GLY A 70 -3.91 6.83 -18.39
N ARG A 71 -4.56 6.66 -17.22
CA ARG A 71 -5.43 7.67 -16.61
C ARG A 71 -4.89 8.09 -15.26
N GLY A 72 -4.20 9.23 -15.26
CA GLY A 72 -3.71 9.89 -14.08
C GLY A 72 -2.32 9.44 -13.63
N ILE A 73 -1.82 10.12 -12.62
CA ILE A 73 -0.51 9.88 -12.00
C ILE A 73 -0.68 9.50 -10.52
N ARG A 74 0.38 8.94 -9.94
CA ARG A 74 0.46 8.61 -8.51
C ARG A 74 1.78 9.06 -7.93
N LEU A 75 1.75 9.46 -6.66
CA LEU A 75 2.97 9.71 -5.88
C LEU A 75 3.62 8.37 -5.52
N VAL A 76 4.88 8.21 -5.89
CA VAL A 76 5.73 7.08 -5.50
C VAL A 76 6.89 7.61 -4.69
N THR A 77 7.10 7.04 -3.51
CA THR A 77 8.24 7.36 -2.65
C THR A 77 9.19 6.17 -2.63
N ASP A 78 10.47 6.46 -2.80
CA ASP A 78 11.52 5.45 -2.86
C ASP A 78 12.06 5.16 -1.45
N PHE A 79 11.61 4.04 -0.89
CA PHE A 79 12.06 3.54 0.41
C PHE A 79 13.20 2.52 0.30
N ARG A 80 13.86 2.36 -0.85
CA ARG A 80 14.94 1.37 -1.01
C ARG A 80 16.09 1.56 -0.02
N SER A 81 16.39 2.81 0.35
CA SER A 81 17.40 3.10 1.38
C SER A 81 16.91 2.88 2.81
N LEU A 82 15.61 2.93 3.06
CA LEU A 82 15.04 2.74 4.41
C LEU A 82 14.76 1.27 4.70
N ASN A 83 14.18 0.55 3.73
CA ASN A 83 13.69 -0.82 3.87
C ASN A 83 14.72 -1.81 4.48
N PRO A 84 16.02 -1.79 4.13
CA PRO A 84 17.00 -2.70 4.71
C PRO A 84 17.18 -2.59 6.22
N TYR A 85 16.83 -1.43 6.81
CA TYR A 85 16.96 -1.19 8.25
C TYR A 85 15.69 -1.53 9.03
N VAL A 86 14.57 -1.73 8.35
CA VAL A 86 13.27 -1.97 8.98
C VAL A 86 13.16 -3.45 9.34
N SER A 87 12.93 -3.72 10.62
CA SER A 87 12.53 -5.03 11.12
C SER A 87 11.05 -5.24 10.85
N HIS A 88 10.71 -6.28 10.11
CA HIS A 88 9.34 -6.62 9.77
C HIS A 88 9.16 -8.14 9.73
N PRO A 89 7.96 -8.65 10.05
CA PRO A 89 7.65 -10.06 9.81
C PRO A 89 7.64 -10.30 8.30
N ILE A 90 8.05 -11.48 7.84
CA ILE A 90 7.91 -11.85 6.44
C ILE A 90 6.54 -12.51 6.28
N HIS A 91 5.60 -11.82 5.64
CA HIS A 91 4.35 -12.44 5.25
C HIS A 91 4.52 -13.13 3.89
N THR A 92 4.30 -14.44 3.87
CA THR A 92 4.37 -15.26 2.65
C THR A 92 3.04 -15.21 1.91
N PHE A 93 3.08 -14.89 0.62
CA PHE A 93 1.96 -15.02 -0.31
C PHE A 93 2.30 -16.07 -1.37
N PRO A 94 1.31 -16.76 -1.93
CA PRO A 94 1.54 -17.72 -3.02
C PRO A 94 2.15 -17.02 -4.24
N SER A 95 3.00 -17.73 -4.98
CA SER A 95 3.48 -17.19 -6.25
C SER A 95 2.36 -17.15 -7.28
N VAL A 96 2.49 -16.31 -8.31
CA VAL A 96 1.54 -16.28 -9.43
C VAL A 96 1.36 -17.67 -10.04
N LYS A 97 2.44 -18.45 -10.12
CA LYS A 97 2.40 -19.83 -10.61
C LYS A 97 1.55 -20.73 -9.71
N ASP A 98 1.72 -20.63 -8.40
CA ASP A 98 0.95 -21.44 -7.44
C ASP A 98 -0.54 -21.11 -7.52
N ILE A 99 -0.89 -19.83 -7.68
CA ILE A 99 -2.29 -19.42 -7.86
C ILE A 99 -2.87 -20.02 -9.15
N VAL A 100 -2.16 -19.88 -10.27
CA VAL A 100 -2.64 -20.44 -11.55
C VAL A 100 -2.83 -21.96 -11.44
N GLN A 101 -1.94 -22.67 -10.76
CA GLN A 101 -2.06 -24.11 -10.53
C GLN A 101 -3.18 -24.49 -9.56
N SER A 102 -3.58 -23.58 -8.66
CA SER A 102 -4.65 -23.81 -7.70
C SER A 102 -6.06 -23.62 -8.29
N VAL A 103 -6.17 -23.04 -9.49
CA VAL A 103 -7.46 -22.84 -10.16
C VAL A 103 -8.05 -24.20 -10.56
N PRO A 104 -9.27 -24.54 -10.13
CA PRO A 104 -9.92 -25.78 -10.54
C PRO A 104 -10.16 -25.82 -12.05
N ASN A 105 -9.94 -26.97 -12.68
CA ASN A 105 -10.08 -27.17 -14.13
C ASN A 105 -11.50 -26.88 -14.64
N GLU A 106 -12.51 -27.04 -13.79
CA GLU A 106 -13.91 -26.73 -14.07
C GLU A 106 -14.23 -25.22 -14.03
N SER A 107 -13.28 -24.36 -13.63
CA SER A 107 -13.47 -22.91 -13.60
C SER A 107 -13.63 -22.35 -15.01
N LYS A 108 -14.77 -21.73 -15.29
CA LYS A 108 -15.08 -21.11 -16.59
C LYS A 108 -15.23 -19.59 -16.50
N VAL A 109 -15.53 -19.09 -15.30
CA VAL A 109 -15.76 -17.68 -15.03
C VAL A 109 -14.75 -17.21 -13.99
N PHE A 110 -14.18 -16.03 -14.25
CA PHE A 110 -13.18 -15.39 -13.40
C PHE A 110 -13.59 -13.96 -13.13
N CYS A 111 -13.41 -13.53 -11.89
CA CYS A 111 -13.56 -12.14 -11.48
C CYS A 111 -12.29 -11.71 -10.74
N THR A 112 -11.85 -10.48 -10.99
CA THR A 112 -10.75 -9.88 -10.26
C THR A 112 -11.24 -8.61 -9.57
N LEU A 113 -10.89 -8.45 -8.30
CA LEU A 113 -11.18 -7.27 -7.51
C LEU A 113 -9.86 -6.67 -7.03
N ASP A 114 -9.73 -5.34 -7.13
CA ASP A 114 -8.60 -4.57 -6.61
C ASP A 114 -9.06 -3.74 -5.40
N CYS A 115 -8.37 -3.87 -4.27
CA CYS A 115 -8.64 -3.04 -3.09
C CYS A 115 -8.26 -1.58 -3.37
N LYS A 116 -9.26 -0.69 -3.42
CA LYS A 116 -9.10 0.68 -3.91
C LYS A 116 -8.24 1.51 -2.96
N ILE A 117 -6.94 1.67 -3.26
CA ILE A 117 -6.02 2.41 -2.38
C ILE A 117 -5.75 1.65 -1.05
N GLY A 118 -5.67 0.31 -1.10
CA GLY A 118 -5.58 -0.57 0.08
C GLY A 118 -4.57 -0.15 1.17
N TYR A 119 -3.40 0.37 0.76
CA TYR A 119 -2.36 0.85 1.70
C TYR A 119 -2.79 2.02 2.59
N PHE A 120 -3.63 2.92 2.07
CA PHE A 120 -4.10 4.09 2.81
C PHE A 120 -5.43 3.84 3.52
N GLN A 121 -6.08 2.70 3.29
CA GLN A 121 -7.37 2.36 3.92
C GLN A 121 -7.22 1.91 5.37
N ILE A 122 -6.06 1.40 5.77
CA ILE A 122 -5.87 0.99 7.15
C ILE A 122 -5.92 2.23 8.04
N GLU A 123 -6.97 2.31 8.86
CA GLU A 123 -7.16 3.32 9.92
C GLU A 123 -6.03 3.36 10.95
N ASN A 124 -5.18 2.32 11.01
CA ASN A 124 -3.94 2.29 11.76
C ASN A 124 -2.99 3.33 11.17
N ARG A 125 -3.16 4.57 11.63
CA ARG A 125 -2.21 5.66 11.42
C ARG A 125 -0.81 5.18 11.73
N MET A 126 0.17 5.76 11.06
CA MET A 126 1.56 5.60 11.48
C MET A 126 1.71 6.18 12.88
N ALA A 127 2.37 5.42 13.75
CA ALA A 127 2.77 5.88 15.07
C ALA A 127 3.59 7.17 14.90
N GLU A 128 3.37 8.15 15.77
CA GLU A 128 3.94 9.50 15.61
C GLU A 128 5.48 9.44 15.52
N GLU A 129 6.11 8.59 16.32
CA GLU A 129 7.56 8.38 16.32
C GLU A 129 8.11 7.79 15.01
N SER A 130 7.26 7.14 14.22
CA SER A 130 7.65 6.50 12.95
C SER A 130 7.46 7.42 11.74
N ARG A 131 6.66 8.50 11.85
CA ARG A 131 6.35 9.36 10.70
C ARG A 131 7.57 10.08 10.13
N ALA A 132 8.50 10.49 10.99
CA ALA A 132 9.76 11.13 10.56
C ALA A 132 10.67 10.18 9.75
N LEU A 133 10.51 8.86 9.87
CA LEU A 133 11.27 7.88 9.08
C LEU A 133 10.77 7.81 7.63
N ILE A 134 9.50 8.15 7.42
CA ILE A 134 8.80 8.09 6.13
C ILE A 134 8.52 9.51 5.61
N THR A 135 9.45 10.43 5.85
CA THR A 135 9.42 11.76 5.24
C THR A 135 9.81 11.66 3.76
N LEU A 136 9.08 12.37 2.91
CA LEU A 136 9.29 12.49 1.47
C LEU A 136 9.59 13.95 1.10
N ASN A 137 10.42 14.14 0.07
CA ASN A 137 10.66 15.46 -0.52
C ASN A 137 9.97 15.56 -1.88
N LYS A 138 9.14 16.59 -2.08
CA LYS A 138 8.51 16.89 -3.37
C LYS A 138 8.51 18.41 -3.64
N ALA A 139 8.22 18.83 -4.87
CA ALA A 139 8.37 20.20 -5.36
C ALA A 139 7.74 21.32 -4.49
N ARG A 140 6.83 20.98 -3.58
CA ARG A 140 6.16 21.88 -2.62
C ARG A 140 6.68 21.82 -1.18
N GLY A 141 7.72 21.04 -0.93
CA GLY A 141 8.36 20.90 0.37
C GLY A 141 8.45 19.47 0.87
N LYS A 142 8.65 19.34 2.17
CA LYS A 142 8.80 18.06 2.86
C LYS A 142 7.48 17.67 3.49
N PHE A 143 7.05 16.46 3.22
CA PHE A 143 5.85 15.88 3.80
C PHE A 143 6.21 14.58 4.50
N ARG A 144 5.44 14.17 5.49
CA ARG A 144 5.55 12.86 6.13
C ARG A 144 4.25 12.10 5.97
N TYR A 145 4.34 10.79 5.81
CA TYR A 145 3.15 9.96 5.74
C TYR A 145 2.50 9.80 7.13
N CYS A 146 1.18 9.94 7.18
CA CYS A 146 0.35 9.70 8.36
C CYS A 146 -0.27 8.30 8.35
N ARG A 147 -0.21 7.62 7.19
CA ARG A 147 -0.69 6.26 6.96
C ARG A 147 0.42 5.41 6.35
N ALA A 148 0.28 4.09 6.37
CA ALA A 148 1.27 3.18 5.79
C ALA A 148 1.49 3.49 4.29
N PRO A 149 2.70 3.87 3.87
CA PRO A 149 2.93 4.21 2.47
C PRO A 149 3.14 2.96 1.62
N MET A 150 2.80 3.08 0.34
CA MET A 150 3.21 2.12 -0.68
C MET A 150 4.74 2.10 -0.79
N GLY A 151 5.34 0.92 -0.96
CA GLY A 151 6.78 0.74 -1.16
C GLY A 151 7.61 0.57 0.12
N LEU A 152 7.03 0.84 1.30
CA LEU A 152 7.63 0.46 2.58
C LEU A 152 7.42 -1.04 2.81
N CYS A 153 8.49 -1.79 3.07
CA CYS A 153 8.46 -3.25 3.24
C CYS A 153 7.41 -3.70 4.26
N SER A 154 7.46 -3.13 5.47
CA SER A 154 6.56 -3.47 6.57
C SER A 154 5.08 -3.12 6.34
N SER A 155 4.75 -2.32 5.31
CA SER A 155 3.35 -1.99 5.04
C SER A 155 2.59 -3.25 4.67
N ASN A 156 3.08 -4.00 3.68
CA ASN A 156 2.42 -5.22 3.20
C ASN A 156 2.28 -6.28 4.28
N ASP A 157 3.31 -6.49 5.09
CA ASP A 157 3.26 -7.51 6.15
C ASP A 157 2.24 -7.19 7.25
N LYS A 158 1.73 -5.96 7.31
CA LYS A 158 0.62 -5.58 8.19
C LYS A 158 -0.74 -5.68 7.52
N ILE A 159 -0.82 -5.46 6.20
CA ILE A 159 -2.09 -5.47 5.45
C ILE A 159 -2.47 -6.89 5.06
N CYS A 160 -1.55 -7.65 4.47
CA CYS A 160 -1.83 -8.93 3.84
C CYS A 160 -2.40 -9.97 4.81
N PRO A 161 -1.87 -10.17 6.04
CA PRO A 161 -2.48 -11.11 6.99
C PRO A 161 -3.93 -10.78 7.32
N ARG A 162 -4.33 -9.50 7.23
CA ARG A 162 -5.70 -9.06 7.51
C ARG A 162 -6.62 -9.36 6.34
N THR A 163 -6.21 -9.01 5.12
CA THR A 163 -6.99 -9.34 3.93
C THR A 163 -7.14 -10.86 3.79
N ASP A 164 -6.08 -11.62 4.06
CA ASP A 164 -6.13 -13.09 4.06
C ASP A 164 -7.08 -13.64 5.12
N ALA A 165 -7.06 -13.09 6.35
CA ALA A 165 -7.98 -13.51 7.40
C ALA A 165 -9.45 -13.23 7.04
N VAL A 166 -9.73 -12.11 6.36
CA VAL A 166 -11.09 -11.75 5.92
C VAL A 166 -11.58 -12.69 4.83
N LEU A 167 -10.72 -13.05 3.88
CA LEU A 167 -11.05 -13.92 2.75
C LEU A 167 -10.96 -15.42 3.09
N CYS A 168 -10.39 -15.75 4.24
CA CYS A 168 -10.19 -17.12 4.69
C CYS A 168 -11.50 -17.93 4.66
N GLY A 169 -11.42 -19.14 4.11
CA GLY A 169 -12.53 -20.09 4.04
C GLY A 169 -13.47 -19.90 2.84
N ILE A 170 -13.28 -18.87 1.99
CA ILE A 170 -14.01 -18.78 0.73
C ILE A 170 -13.29 -19.62 -0.32
N LYS A 171 -13.96 -20.66 -0.83
CA LYS A 171 -13.37 -21.56 -1.84
C LYS A 171 -13.16 -20.84 -3.18
N ASN A 172 -12.04 -21.13 -3.83
CA ASN A 172 -11.64 -20.57 -5.13
C ASN A 172 -11.56 -19.04 -5.13
N VAL A 173 -11.16 -18.48 -3.98
CA VAL A 173 -10.80 -17.08 -3.83
C VAL A 173 -9.36 -17.02 -3.36
N MET A 174 -8.51 -16.37 -4.16
CA MET A 174 -7.10 -16.21 -3.89
C MET A 174 -6.77 -14.72 -3.80
N ASN A 175 -5.85 -14.36 -2.91
CA ASN A 175 -5.43 -12.98 -2.71
C ASN A 175 -3.92 -12.86 -2.93
N ILE A 176 -3.49 -11.88 -3.72
CA ILE A 176 -2.10 -11.40 -3.75
C ILE A 176 -2.11 -9.94 -3.36
N VAL A 177 -1.74 -9.66 -2.11
CA VAL A 177 -1.64 -8.30 -1.58
C VAL A 177 -2.98 -7.56 -1.66
N ASN A 178 -3.25 -6.86 -2.78
CA ASN A 178 -4.49 -6.13 -3.05
C ASN A 178 -5.34 -6.75 -4.17
N ASP A 179 -4.80 -7.71 -4.91
CA ASP A 179 -5.47 -8.34 -6.06
C ASP A 179 -6.16 -9.62 -5.61
N ILE A 180 -7.49 -9.62 -5.63
CA ILE A 180 -8.32 -10.78 -5.28
C ILE A 180 -8.80 -11.43 -6.57
N LEU A 181 -8.44 -12.70 -6.76
CA LEU A 181 -8.93 -13.56 -7.83
C LEU A 181 -10.07 -14.44 -7.31
N ILE A 182 -11.19 -14.45 -8.01
CA ILE A 182 -12.35 -15.30 -7.74
C ILE A 182 -12.60 -16.16 -8.98
N SER A 183 -12.75 -17.47 -8.81
CA SER A 183 -13.11 -18.38 -9.92
C SER A 183 -14.30 -19.29 -9.60
N GLY A 184 -15.01 -19.71 -10.64
CA GLY A 184 -16.18 -20.59 -10.54
C GLY A 184 -16.56 -21.22 -11.87
N GLY A 185 -17.44 -22.22 -11.83
CA GLY A 185 -17.89 -22.95 -13.01
C GLY A 185 -18.96 -22.22 -13.84
N ASN A 186 -19.64 -21.24 -13.25
CA ASN A 186 -20.65 -20.41 -13.89
C ASN A 186 -20.72 -19.02 -13.24
N GLU A 187 -21.50 -18.12 -13.85
CA GLU A 187 -21.59 -16.72 -13.45
C GLU A 187 -22.28 -16.53 -12.08
N ASP A 188 -23.37 -17.26 -11.82
CA ASP A 188 -24.12 -17.16 -10.55
C ASP A 188 -23.23 -17.54 -9.35
N GLU A 189 -22.42 -18.59 -9.48
CA GLU A 189 -21.47 -19.01 -8.46
C GLU A 189 -20.42 -17.93 -8.18
N VAL A 190 -19.88 -17.30 -9.23
CA VAL A 190 -18.88 -16.23 -9.08
C VAL A 190 -19.52 -14.99 -8.45
N LEU A 191 -20.74 -14.63 -8.86
CA LEU A 191 -21.45 -13.48 -8.31
C LEU A 191 -21.73 -13.64 -6.81
N GLN A 192 -22.19 -14.81 -6.38
CA GLN A 192 -22.38 -15.12 -4.96
C GLN A 192 -21.08 -14.99 -4.15
N LYS A 193 -19.94 -15.43 -4.72
CA LYS A 193 -18.63 -15.24 -4.08
C LYS A 193 -18.21 -13.79 -4.03
N VAL A 194 -18.45 -13.03 -5.11
CA VAL A 194 -18.17 -11.58 -5.16
C VAL A 194 -18.96 -10.86 -4.06
N GLU A 195 -20.25 -11.14 -3.93
CA GLU A 195 -21.09 -10.55 -2.87
C GLU A 195 -20.57 -10.89 -1.48
N GLU A 196 -20.19 -12.14 -1.23
CA GLU A 196 -19.63 -12.54 0.06
C GLU A 196 -18.28 -11.86 0.36
N VAL A 197 -17.39 -11.77 -0.65
CA VAL A 197 -16.12 -11.05 -0.54
C VAL A 197 -16.37 -9.58 -0.21
N LEU A 198 -17.22 -8.89 -0.97
CA LEU A 198 -17.54 -7.48 -0.75
C LEU A 198 -18.15 -7.24 0.63
N ARG A 199 -19.09 -8.09 1.06
CA ARG A 199 -19.72 -8.02 2.38
C ARG A 199 -18.71 -8.19 3.52
N ARG A 200 -17.75 -9.13 3.37
CA ARG A 200 -16.68 -9.33 4.36
C ARG A 200 -15.70 -8.17 4.39
N CYS A 201 -15.34 -7.63 3.23
CA CYS A 201 -14.49 -6.45 3.11
C CYS A 201 -15.15 -5.24 3.77
N GLU A 202 -16.42 -4.97 3.48
CA GLU A 202 -17.20 -3.87 4.07
C GLU A 202 -17.25 -3.98 5.60
N LYS A 203 -17.61 -5.16 6.13
CA LYS A 203 -17.64 -5.41 7.59
C LYS A 203 -16.29 -5.14 8.27
N ASN A 204 -15.19 -5.32 7.54
CA ASN A 204 -13.83 -5.11 8.03
C ASN A 204 -13.23 -3.77 7.59
N ASN A 205 -14.01 -2.85 6.98
CA ASN A 205 -13.52 -1.57 6.47
C ASN A 205 -12.34 -1.72 5.48
N ILE A 206 -12.41 -2.72 4.62
CA ILE A 206 -11.56 -2.89 3.43
C ILE A 206 -12.43 -2.46 2.25
N THR A 207 -11.93 -1.54 1.41
CA THR A 207 -12.69 -0.89 0.33
C THR A 207 -12.04 -1.00 -1.03
#